data_AF-A0A803PGQ0-F1
#
_entry.id   AF-A0A803PGQ0-F1
#
_cell.length_a   1.000
_cell.length_b   1.000
_cell.length_c   1.000
_cell.angle_alpha   90.00
_cell.angle_beta   90.00
_cell.angle_gamma   90.00
#
_symmetry.space_group_name_H-M   'P 1'
#
loop_
_entity.id
_entity.type
_entity.pdbx_description
1 polymer ?
#
loop_
_entity_poly.entity_id
_entity_poly.type
_entity_poly.pdbx_seq_one_letter_code
_entity_poly.pdbx_strand_id
1 'polypeptide(L)'
;MAILLVLAGPAHGRRLSRKGRSSGGDICRGADYPAVCRAAVKGQKNPFVATQVALKQLISSTQGAKKSASKGGKGSQVLGICKENYDDALDNLQSSLNKMRAHDKGSFNSYVSASLTDFVTCDDAFSEMGITSPLSKNNARLRRMASNILYLATLWR
;
A
#
# COMPACT_ATOMS: atom_id res chain seq x y z
N MET A 1 4.68 -53.09 -34.59
CA MET A 1 5.61 -51.94 -34.62
C MET A 1 4.80 -50.66 -34.72
N ALA A 2 4.76 -49.88 -33.64
CA ALA A 2 4.36 -48.48 -33.66
C ALA A 2 5.15 -47.80 -32.54
N ILE A 3 6.04 -46.89 -32.94
CA ILE A 3 7.04 -46.25 -32.09
C ILE A 3 6.36 -45.12 -31.31
N LEU A 4 6.25 -45.23 -29.99
CA LEU A 4 5.91 -44.09 -29.13
C LEU A 4 7.11 -43.14 -29.07
N LEU A 5 6.98 -42.00 -29.74
CA LEU A 5 7.89 -40.86 -29.63
C LEU A 5 7.66 -40.16 -28.28
N VAL A 6 8.60 -40.33 -27.36
CA VAL A 6 8.68 -39.55 -26.11
C VAL A 6 9.22 -38.16 -26.46
N LEU A 7 8.39 -37.13 -26.38
CA LEU A 7 8.82 -35.74 -26.48
C LEU A 7 9.37 -35.28 -25.12
N ALA A 8 10.68 -35.33 -24.96
CA ALA A 8 11.38 -34.64 -23.87
C ALA A 8 11.36 -33.12 -24.12
N GLY A 9 10.49 -32.39 -23.45
CA GLY A 9 10.48 -30.93 -23.45
C GLY A 9 11.66 -30.36 -22.63
N PRO A 10 12.30 -29.26 -23.04
CA PRO A 10 13.41 -28.68 -22.29
C PRO A 10 12.87 -27.99 -21.02
N ALA A 11 13.35 -28.48 -19.87
CA ALA A 11 13.16 -27.84 -18.58
C ALA A 11 13.83 -26.46 -18.58
N HIS A 12 13.04 -25.41 -18.80
CA HIS A 12 13.46 -24.03 -18.59
C HIS A 12 13.57 -23.79 -17.08
N GLY A 13 14.75 -24.08 -16.52
CA GLY A 13 15.12 -23.67 -15.19
C GLY A 13 15.02 -22.15 -15.07
N ARG A 14 13.92 -21.67 -14.47
CA ARG A 14 13.81 -20.27 -14.06
C ARG A 14 14.80 -20.06 -12.92
N ARG A 15 15.99 -19.53 -13.25
CA ARG A 15 16.89 -18.94 -12.26
C ARG A 15 16.11 -17.87 -11.51
N LEU A 16 15.76 -18.16 -10.26
CA LEU A 16 15.38 -17.14 -9.30
C LEU A 16 16.59 -16.23 -9.11
N SER A 17 16.58 -15.10 -9.81
CA SER A 17 17.56 -14.03 -9.64
C SER A 17 17.42 -13.46 -8.24
N ARG A 18 18.16 -14.02 -7.28
CA ARG A 18 18.49 -13.37 -6.01
C ARG A 18 19.27 -12.10 -6.31
N LYS A 19 18.57 -10.99 -6.59
CA LYS A 19 19.21 -9.67 -6.64
C LYS A 19 19.68 -9.33 -5.23
N GLY A 20 20.99 -9.10 -5.15
CA GLY A 20 21.74 -8.86 -3.94
C GLY A 20 21.24 -7.68 -3.12
N ARG A 21 21.47 -7.85 -1.82
CA ARG A 21 21.61 -6.87 -0.74
C ARG A 21 22.07 -5.50 -1.26
N SER A 22 21.18 -4.50 -1.26
CA SER A 22 21.56 -3.11 -1.58
C SER A 22 22.08 -2.41 -0.33
N SER A 23 23.39 -2.40 -0.16
CA SER A 23 24.12 -1.39 0.60
C SER A 23 24.08 -0.06 -0.18
N GLY A 24 23.26 0.90 0.27
CA GLY A 24 23.40 2.33 -0.06
C GLY A 24 22.63 2.93 -1.24
N GLY A 25 21.87 2.15 -2.02
CA GLY A 25 21.09 2.63 -3.18
C GLY A 25 19.72 3.26 -2.85
N ASP A 26 19.09 3.91 -3.84
CA ASP A 26 17.71 4.42 -3.77
C ASP A 26 16.73 3.27 -3.48
N ILE A 27 16.28 3.17 -2.22
CA ILE A 27 15.37 2.12 -1.76
C ILE A 27 14.00 2.19 -2.45
N CYS A 28 13.63 3.33 -3.03
CA CYS A 28 12.35 3.55 -3.70
C CYS A 28 12.35 3.15 -5.18
N ARG A 29 13.50 2.75 -5.75
CA ARG A 29 13.61 2.47 -7.19
C ARG A 29 12.68 1.36 -7.68
N GLY A 30 12.41 0.35 -6.85
CA GLY A 30 11.54 -0.77 -7.19
C GLY A 30 10.08 -0.61 -6.77
N ALA A 31 9.70 0.54 -6.20
CA ALA A 31 8.33 0.79 -5.77
C ALA A 31 7.43 1.10 -6.97
N ASP A 32 6.13 0.78 -6.89
CA ASP A 32 5.17 1.09 -7.97
C ASP A 32 5.06 2.60 -8.23
N TYR A 33 5.27 3.41 -7.19
CA TYR A 33 5.22 4.87 -7.28
C TYR A 33 6.49 5.51 -6.70
N PRO A 34 7.64 5.46 -7.41
CA PRO A 34 8.94 5.88 -6.84
C PRO A 34 8.97 7.33 -6.35
N ALA A 35 8.32 8.26 -7.06
CA ALA A 35 8.24 9.66 -6.65
C ALA A 35 7.48 9.83 -5.32
N VAL A 36 6.36 9.13 -5.16
CA VAL A 36 5.58 9.12 -3.91
C VAL A 36 6.38 8.48 -2.78
N CYS A 37 7.10 7.39 -3.06
CA CYS A 37 7.97 6.73 -2.09
C CYS A 37 9.05 7.69 -1.58
N ARG A 38 9.78 8.36 -2.49
CA ARG A 38 10.86 9.30 -2.11
C ARG A 38 10.34 10.44 -1.23
N ALA A 39 9.18 10.99 -1.57
CA ALA A 39 8.54 12.02 -0.76
C ALA A 39 8.12 11.50 0.63
N ALA A 40 7.64 10.24 0.71
CA ALA A 40 7.17 9.64 1.96
C ALA A 40 8.33 9.24 2.90
N VAL A 41 9.45 8.74 2.37
CA VAL A 41 10.57 8.24 3.18
C VAL A 41 11.48 9.36 3.70
N LYS A 42 11.31 10.61 3.25
CA LYS A 42 12.05 11.80 3.76
C LYS A 42 13.59 11.57 3.83
N GLY A 43 14.15 10.97 2.79
CA GLY A 43 15.59 10.69 2.69
C GLY A 43 16.10 9.50 3.50
N GLN A 44 15.23 8.77 4.21
CA GLN A 44 15.63 7.58 4.96
C GLN A 44 16.14 6.47 4.02
N LYS A 45 17.31 5.92 4.35
CA LYS A 45 17.95 4.84 3.58
C LYS A 45 17.81 3.47 4.22
N ASN A 46 17.60 3.42 5.55
CA ASN A 46 17.31 2.17 6.24
C ASN A 46 15.85 1.76 5.93
N PRO A 47 15.59 0.59 5.32
CA PRO A 47 14.24 0.24 4.92
C PRO A 47 13.23 0.12 6.08
N PHE A 48 13.69 -0.29 7.27
CA PHE A 48 12.83 -0.34 8.45
C PHE A 48 12.43 1.09 8.85
N VAL A 49 13.38 1.99 9.06
CA VAL A 49 13.08 3.38 9.42
C VAL A 49 12.26 4.09 8.33
N ALA A 50 12.59 3.86 7.06
CA ALA A 50 11.86 4.40 5.92
C ALA A 50 10.40 3.94 5.88
N THR A 51 10.14 2.64 6.11
CA THR A 51 8.78 2.08 6.23
C THR A 51 8.01 2.76 7.37
N GLN A 52 8.64 2.92 8.54
CA GLN A 52 7.99 3.53 9.71
C GLN A 52 7.62 4.99 9.46
N VAL A 53 8.52 5.77 8.84
CA VAL A 53 8.28 7.18 8.50
C VAL A 53 7.17 7.30 7.45
N ALA A 54 7.22 6.48 6.40
CA ALA A 54 6.19 6.46 5.36
C ALA A 54 4.82 6.09 5.93
N LEU A 55 4.75 5.11 6.83
CA LEU A 55 3.53 4.69 7.51
C LEU A 55 2.93 5.78 8.41
N LYS A 56 3.75 6.49 9.19
CA LYS A 56 3.29 7.67 9.96
C LYS A 56 2.76 8.78 9.04
N GLN A 57 3.41 9.00 7.90
CA GLN A 57 2.95 9.97 6.91
C GLN A 57 1.62 9.54 6.29
N LEU A 58 1.40 8.23 6.07
CA LEU A 58 0.12 7.69 5.61
C LEU A 58 -0.97 7.95 6.64
N ILE A 59 -0.75 7.62 7.92
CA ILE A 59 -1.71 7.91 9.02
C ILE A 59 -2.11 9.39 9.03
N SER A 60 -1.14 10.30 9.00
CA SER A 60 -1.42 11.74 8.97
C SER A 60 -2.20 12.17 7.71
N SER A 61 -1.90 11.57 6.55
CA SER A 61 -2.61 11.85 5.30
C SER A 61 -4.05 11.32 5.34
N THR A 62 -4.26 10.14 5.92
CA THR A 62 -5.59 9.53 6.12
C THR A 62 -6.44 10.38 7.07
N GLN A 63 -5.86 10.89 8.17
CA GLN A 63 -6.55 11.86 9.04
C GLN A 63 -6.95 13.12 8.28
N GLY A 64 -6.10 13.60 7.37
CA GLY A 64 -6.43 14.71 6.48
C GLY A 64 -7.62 14.41 5.56
N ALA A 65 -7.63 13.23 4.93
CA ALA A 65 -8.71 12.79 4.06
C ALA A 65 -10.03 12.60 4.84
N LYS A 66 -9.97 12.03 6.05
CA LYS A 66 -11.11 11.93 6.97
C LYS A 66 -11.68 13.30 7.31
N LYS A 67 -10.84 14.27 7.64
CA LYS A 67 -11.28 15.66 7.89
C LYS A 67 -11.94 16.27 6.65
N SER A 68 -11.43 15.99 5.46
CA SER A 68 -12.07 16.41 4.21
C SER A 68 -13.45 15.77 4.03
N ALA A 69 -13.61 14.48 4.35
CA ALA A 69 -14.90 13.81 4.30
C ALA A 69 -15.92 14.42 5.28
N SER A 70 -15.47 14.81 6.47
CA SER A 70 -16.33 15.42 7.50
C SER A 70 -16.86 16.82 7.15
N LYS A 71 -16.34 17.49 6.10
CA LYS A 71 -16.84 18.81 5.69
C LYS A 71 -18.20 18.76 5.00
N GLY A 72 -18.70 17.56 4.66
CA GLY A 72 -19.94 17.38 3.94
C GLY A 72 -19.88 17.87 2.49
N GLY A 73 -21.02 17.88 1.81
CA GLY A 73 -21.15 18.29 0.41
C GLY A 73 -21.92 17.29 -0.43
N LYS A 74 -21.73 17.34 -1.76
CA LYS A 74 -22.36 16.41 -2.70
C LYS A 74 -22.00 14.96 -2.33
N GLY A 75 -23.02 14.12 -2.17
CA GLY A 75 -22.83 12.73 -1.74
C GLY A 75 -22.59 12.60 -0.23
N SER A 76 -23.23 13.41 0.61
CA SER A 76 -23.08 13.39 2.08
C SER A 76 -23.25 12.02 2.72
N GLN A 77 -24.21 11.22 2.24
CA GLN A 77 -24.39 9.80 2.56
C GLN A 77 -23.11 9.00 2.32
N VAL A 78 -22.51 9.15 1.13
CA VAL A 78 -21.30 8.43 0.71
C VAL A 78 -20.07 8.92 1.47
N LEU A 79 -20.03 10.21 1.84
CA LEU A 79 -18.99 10.75 2.71
C LEU A 79 -19.00 10.10 4.10
N GLY A 80 -20.18 9.66 4.58
CA GLY A 80 -20.30 8.84 5.79
C GLY A 80 -19.55 7.51 5.66
N ILE A 81 -19.80 6.77 4.57
CA ILE A 81 -19.11 5.51 4.25
C ILE A 81 -17.59 5.73 4.17
N CYS A 82 -17.15 6.79 3.49
CA CYS A 82 -15.73 7.13 3.42
C CYS A 82 -15.13 7.43 4.80
N LYS A 83 -15.86 8.10 5.68
CA LYS A 83 -15.39 8.39 7.04
C LYS A 83 -15.20 7.11 7.85
N GLU A 84 -16.13 6.17 7.77
CA GLU A 84 -16.04 4.86 8.43
C GLU A 84 -14.83 4.08 7.91
N ASN A 85 -14.68 3.97 6.58
CA ASN A 85 -13.51 3.33 5.97
C ASN A 85 -12.19 4.02 6.35
N TYR A 86 -12.16 5.35 6.49
CA TYR A 86 -10.96 6.02 6.98
C TYR A 86 -10.69 5.75 8.47
N ASP A 87 -11.72 5.53 9.29
CA ASP A 87 -11.53 5.11 10.67
C ASP A 87 -10.94 3.70 10.75
N ASP A 88 -11.50 2.76 9.99
CA ASP A 88 -10.97 1.40 9.88
C ASP A 88 -9.53 1.41 9.35
N ALA A 89 -9.24 2.22 8.33
CA ALA A 89 -7.89 2.38 7.82
C ALA A 89 -6.95 2.95 8.89
N LEU A 90 -7.38 3.91 9.72
CA LEU A 90 -6.54 4.47 10.77
C LEU A 90 -6.21 3.42 11.85
N ASP A 91 -7.19 2.62 12.26
CA ASP A 91 -7.01 1.55 13.24
C ASP A 91 -6.10 0.44 12.69
N ASN A 92 -6.28 0.07 11.42
CA ASN A 92 -5.41 -0.85 10.70
C ASN A 92 -3.97 -0.31 10.61
N LEU A 93 -3.77 0.93 10.18
CA LEU A 93 -2.43 1.53 10.08
C LEU A 93 -1.76 1.66 11.45
N GLN A 94 -2.50 1.99 12.50
CA GLN A 94 -1.96 2.05 13.87
C GLN A 94 -1.59 0.67 14.39
N SER A 95 -2.38 -0.36 14.07
CA SER A 95 -2.05 -1.76 14.35
C SER A 95 -0.80 -2.21 13.59
N SER A 96 -0.65 -1.81 12.33
CA SER A 96 0.54 -2.12 11.54
C SER A 96 1.82 -1.54 12.17
N LEU A 97 1.79 -0.33 12.73
CA LEU A 97 2.93 0.22 13.49
C LEU A 97 3.33 -0.66 14.68
N ASN A 98 2.36 -1.25 15.37
CA ASN A 98 2.62 -2.15 16.49
C ASN A 98 3.21 -3.48 16.00
N LYS A 99 2.66 -4.05 14.93
CA LYS A 99 3.18 -5.29 14.32
C LYS A 99 4.58 -5.12 13.74
N MET A 100 4.90 -3.94 13.22
CA MET A 100 6.25 -3.59 12.78
C MET A 100 7.27 -3.67 13.92
N ARG A 101 6.94 -3.15 15.11
CA ARG A 101 7.82 -3.21 16.29
C ARG A 101 7.99 -4.64 16.80
N ALA A 102 6.96 -5.47 16.64
CA ALA A 102 6.99 -6.89 16.98
C ALA A 102 7.68 -7.76 15.91
N HIS A 103 8.20 -7.15 14.82
CA HIS A 103 8.74 -7.86 13.65
C HIS A 103 7.76 -8.85 13.00
N ASP A 104 6.46 -8.69 13.24
CA ASP A 104 5.39 -9.48 12.62
C ASP A 104 5.04 -8.88 11.26
N LYS A 105 5.84 -9.26 10.26
CA LYS A 105 5.68 -8.75 8.88
C LYS A 105 4.40 -9.23 8.22
N GLY A 106 3.93 -10.43 8.55
CA GLY A 106 2.70 -10.99 8.01
C GLY A 106 1.52 -10.11 8.38
N SER A 107 1.31 -9.89 9.69
CA SER A 107 0.24 -9.02 10.17
C SER A 107 0.42 -7.57 9.75
N PHE A 108 1.66 -7.05 9.73
CA PHE A 108 1.95 -5.72 9.19
C PHE A 108 1.40 -5.55 7.77
N ASN A 109 1.74 -6.49 6.87
CA ASN A 109 1.31 -6.44 5.48
C ASN A 109 -0.22 -6.55 5.35
N SER A 110 -0.85 -7.42 6.15
CA SER A 110 -2.30 -7.57 6.17
C SER A 110 -3.01 -6.28 6.53
N TYR A 111 -2.59 -5.60 7.60
CA TYR A 111 -3.22 -4.35 8.03
C TYR A 111 -3.00 -3.20 7.04
N VAL A 112 -1.80 -3.07 6.44
CA VAL A 112 -1.57 -2.05 5.41
C VAL A 112 -2.40 -2.34 4.15
N SER A 113 -2.57 -3.62 3.79
CA SER A 113 -3.40 -4.03 2.65
C SER A 113 -4.88 -3.78 2.91
N ALA A 114 -5.36 -4.05 4.13
CA ALA A 114 -6.73 -3.71 4.54
C ALA A 114 -6.99 -2.20 4.39
N SER A 115 -6.08 -1.37 4.89
CA SER A 115 -6.16 0.09 4.74
C SER A 115 -6.21 0.54 3.27
N LEU A 116 -5.48 -0.15 2.38
CA LEU A 116 -5.53 0.12 0.95
C LEU A 116 -6.92 -0.17 0.39
N THR A 117 -7.52 -1.29 0.77
CA THR A 117 -8.89 -1.66 0.40
C THR A 117 -9.89 -0.62 0.90
N ASP A 118 -9.78 -0.15 2.14
CA ASP A 118 -10.67 0.86 2.71
C ASP A 118 -10.69 2.16 1.87
N PHE A 119 -9.53 2.57 1.33
CA PHE A 119 -9.45 3.72 0.41
C PHE A 119 -10.14 3.46 -0.94
N VAL A 120 -10.11 2.21 -1.42
CA VAL A 120 -10.79 1.78 -2.66
C VAL A 120 -12.30 1.77 -2.42
N THR A 121 -12.76 1.17 -1.32
CA THR A 121 -14.18 1.12 -0.93
C THR A 121 -14.81 2.52 -0.90
N CYS A 122 -14.08 3.52 -0.39
CA CYS A 122 -14.56 4.91 -0.44
C CYS A 122 -14.76 5.41 -1.88
N ASP A 123 -13.85 5.14 -2.82
CA ASP A 123 -14.03 5.52 -4.22
C ASP A 123 -15.19 4.74 -4.88
N ASP A 124 -15.29 3.44 -4.59
CA ASP A 124 -16.33 2.55 -5.13
C ASP A 124 -17.72 3.00 -4.71
N ALA A 125 -17.92 3.38 -3.45
CA ALA A 125 -19.21 3.89 -2.96
C ALA A 125 -19.68 5.16 -3.70
N PHE A 126 -18.75 6.01 -4.15
CA PHE A 126 -19.08 7.15 -5.01
C PHE A 126 -19.43 6.70 -6.45
N SER A 127 -18.67 5.75 -6.98
CA SER A 127 -18.88 5.19 -8.31
C SER A 127 -20.24 4.50 -8.44
N GLU A 128 -20.64 3.73 -7.43
CA GLU A 128 -21.94 3.03 -7.35
C GLU A 128 -23.13 4.01 -7.36
N MET A 129 -22.93 5.21 -6.81
CA MET A 129 -23.91 6.29 -6.82
C MET A 129 -23.86 7.14 -8.09
N GLY A 130 -22.99 6.81 -9.05
CA GLY A 130 -22.84 7.54 -10.32
C GLY A 130 -22.32 8.98 -10.14
N ILE A 131 -21.62 9.27 -9.04
CA ILE A 131 -21.11 10.61 -8.72
C ILE A 131 -19.60 10.63 -8.59
N THR A 132 -18.96 11.68 -9.10
CA THR A 132 -17.52 11.86 -8.93
C THR A 132 -17.17 12.11 -7.46
N SER A 133 -16.28 11.27 -6.92
CA SER A 133 -15.77 11.44 -5.56
C SER A 133 -14.95 12.74 -5.42
N PRO A 134 -15.31 13.65 -4.50
CA PRO A 134 -14.46 14.79 -4.15
C PRO A 134 -13.18 14.34 -3.43
N LEU A 135 -13.09 13.07 -3.00
CA LEU A 135 -11.97 12.48 -2.29
C LEU A 135 -11.05 11.65 -3.21
N SER A 136 -11.40 11.46 -4.48
CA SER A 136 -10.64 10.65 -5.45
C SER A 136 -9.14 10.94 -5.48
N LYS A 137 -8.74 12.23 -5.46
CA LYS A 137 -7.32 12.61 -5.42
C LYS A 137 -6.64 12.22 -4.10
N ASN A 138 -7.36 12.33 -2.98
CA ASN A 138 -6.88 11.89 -1.68
C ASN A 138 -6.72 10.37 -1.67
N ASN A 139 -7.76 9.62 -2.04
CA ASN A 139 -7.74 8.16 -2.07
C ASN A 139 -6.65 7.61 -2.99
N ALA A 140 -6.50 8.16 -4.18
CA ALA A 140 -5.42 7.79 -5.09
C ALA A 140 -4.03 8.02 -4.45
N ARG A 141 -3.83 9.13 -3.72
CA ARG A 141 -2.57 9.37 -3.02
C ARG A 141 -2.35 8.38 -1.86
N LEU A 142 -3.38 8.11 -1.06
CA LEU A 142 -3.30 7.17 0.07
C LEU A 142 -2.99 5.74 -0.41
N ARG A 143 -3.67 5.27 -1.46
CA ARG A 143 -3.41 3.97 -2.11
C ARG A 143 -1.97 3.84 -2.60
N ARG A 144 -1.44 4.88 -3.27
CA ARG A 144 -0.04 4.90 -3.72
C ARG A 144 0.96 4.84 -2.57
N MET A 145 0.67 5.52 -1.47
CA MET A 145 1.49 5.46 -0.25
C MET A 145 1.45 4.06 0.37
N ALA A 146 0.26 3.45 0.51
CA ALA A 146 0.10 2.09 1.04
C ALA A 146 0.84 1.06 0.18
N SER A 147 0.71 1.10 -1.15
CA SER A 147 1.46 0.22 -2.07
C SER A 147 2.97 0.33 -1.86
N ASN A 148 3.49 1.55 -1.77
CA ASN A 148 4.91 1.77 -1.53
C ASN A 148 5.36 1.29 -0.15
N ILE A 149 4.52 1.41 0.89
CA ILE A 149 4.82 0.89 2.23
C ILE A 149 4.92 -0.64 2.20
N LEU A 150 4.02 -1.33 1.50
CA LEU A 150 4.09 -2.78 1.30
C LEU A 150 5.37 -3.17 0.56
N TYR A 151 5.75 -2.43 -0.49
CA TYR A 151 7.03 -2.64 -1.16
C TYR A 151 8.22 -2.43 -0.21
N LEU A 152 8.26 -1.33 0.56
CA LEU A 152 9.33 -1.08 1.53
C LEU A 152 9.41 -2.20 2.59
N ALA A 153 8.27 -2.82 2.94
CA ALA A 153 8.21 -3.96 3.85
C ALA A 153 8.96 -5.20 3.36
N THR A 154 9.10 -5.35 2.04
CA THR A 154 9.90 -6.43 1.45
C THR A 154 11.40 -6.25 1.68
N LEU A 155 11.85 -5.04 2.04
CA LEU A 155 13.27 -4.67 2.07
C LEU A 155 13.93 -4.74 3.46
N TRP A 156 13.17 -4.74 4.56
CA TRP A 156 13.74 -4.93 5.90
C TRP A 156 13.66 -6.39 6.36
N ARG A 157 14.51 -6.78 7.32
CA ARG A 157 14.58 -8.14 7.87
C ARG A 157 14.02 -8.16 9.28
#